data_AF-A0A934XSZ5-F1
#
_entry.id   AF-A0A934XSZ5-F1
#
_cell.length_a   1.000
_cell.length_b   1.000
_cell.length_c   1.000
_cell.angle_alpha   90.00
_cell.angle_beta   90.00
_cell.angle_gamma   90.00
#
_symmetry.space_group_name_H-M   'P 1'
#
loop_
_entity.id
_entity.type
_entity.pdbx_description
1 polymer ?
#
loop_
_entity_poly.entity_id
_entity_poly.type
_entity_poly.pdbx_seq_one_letter_code
_entity_poly.pdbx_strand_id
1 'polypeptide(L)' 'MILEKRVVTADIALRLARYFGTSAHFWLGLQMDYDLDVAEDALDDRIRLASR' A
#
# COMPACT_ATOMS: atom_id res chain seq x y z
N MET A 1 -12.22 14.59 -9.75
CA MET A 1 -10.81 14.41 -9.37
C MET A 1 -10.73 13.08 -8.64
N ILE A 2 -10.51 12.01 -9.39
CA ILE A 2 -10.27 10.70 -8.79
C ILE A 2 -8.96 10.82 -7.98
N LEU A 3 -9.00 10.60 -6.67
CA LEU A 3 -7.78 10.29 -5.93
C LEU A 3 -7.41 8.87 -6.32
N GLU A 4 -6.84 8.74 -7.51
CA GLU A 4 -6.10 7.58 -7.95
C GLU A 4 -5.13 7.26 -6.82
N LYS A 5 -5.19 6.02 -6.31
CA LYS A 5 -4.48 5.54 -5.13
C LYS A 5 -3.06 6.13 -5.11
N ARG A 6 -2.83 7.21 -4.36
CA ARG A 6 -1.53 7.86 -4.34
C ARG A 6 -0.65 6.95 -3.51
N VAL A 7 0.09 6.09 -4.21
CA VAL A 7 1.16 5.28 -3.64
C VAL A 7 2.03 6.22 -2.81
N VAL A 8 2.29 5.82 -1.56
CA VAL A 8 3.21 6.56 -0.71
C VAL A 8 4.63 6.37 -1.27
N THR A 9 5.10 7.34 -2.05
CA THR A 9 6.47 7.38 -2.56
C THR A 9 7.45 7.79 -1.45
N ALA A 10 8.74 7.51 -1.63
CA ALA A 10 9.77 7.84 -0.65
C ALA A 10 9.80 9.35 -0.28
N ASP A 11 9.50 10.25 -1.21
CA ASP A 11 9.43 11.68 -0.93
C ASP A 11 8.22 12.06 -0.06
N ILE A 12 7.07 11.40 -0.25
CA ILE A 12 5.88 11.58 0.57
C ILE A 12 6.13 11.01 1.97
N ALA A 13 6.72 9.82 2.06
CA ALA A 13 7.10 9.19 3.33
C ALA A 13 8.05 10.09 4.15
N LEU A 14 9.05 10.72 3.50
CA LEU A 14 9.95 11.67 4.15
C LEU A 14 9.23 12.94 4.63
N ARG A 15 8.29 13.48 3.83
CA ARG A 15 7.48 14.64 4.24
C ARG A 15 6.58 14.32 5.43
N LEU A 16 5.91 13.16 5.41
CA LEU A 16 5.06 12.68 6.50
C LEU A 16 5.86 12.41 7.77
N ALA A 17 7.02 11.77 7.64
CA ALA A 17 7.95 11.55 8.75
C ALA A 17 8.35 12.86 9.44
N ARG A 18 8.70 13.89 8.67
CA ARG A 18 9.06 15.21 9.21
C ARG A 18 7.88 15.94 9.86
N TYR A 19 6.68 15.78 9.30
CA TYR A 19 5.48 16.46 9.81
C TYR A 19 4.95 15.81 11.10
N PHE A 20 4.93 14.48 11.15
CA PHE A 20 4.38 13.71 12.26
C PHE A 20 5.42 13.23 13.29
N GLY A 21 6.71 13.48 13.04
CA GLY A 21 7.80 13.00 13.91
C GLY A 21 7.97 11.48 13.89
N THR A 22 7.52 10.82 12.81
CA THR A 22 7.62 9.37 12.63
C THR A 22 8.75 9.01 11.65
N SER A 23 8.97 7.72 11.37
CA SER A 23 10.00 7.28 10.42
C SER A 23 9.43 7.19 8.99
N ALA A 24 10.25 7.48 7.98
CA ALA A 24 9.83 7.29 6.58
C ALA A 24 9.57 5.81 6.27
N HIS A 25 10.35 4.89 6.87
CA HIS A 25 10.16 3.46 6.74
C HIS A 25 8.80 2.98 7.26
N PHE A 26 8.26 3.61 8.31
CA PHE A 26 6.92 3.29 8.80
C PHE A 26 5.85 3.49 7.72
N TRP A 27 5.91 4.62 7.01
CA TRP A 27 4.95 4.93 5.95
C TRP A 27 5.13 4.06 4.70
N LEU A 28 6.37 3.71 4.36
CA LEU A 28 6.65 2.78 3.27
C LEU A 28 6.22 1.34 3.62
N GLY A 29 6.38 0.92 4.87
CA GLY A 29 5.89 -0.37 5.36
C GLY A 29 4.37 -0.48 5.22
N LEU A 30 3.63 0.56 5.61
CA LEU A 30 2.18 0.59 5.48
C LEU A 30 1.70 0.44 4.02
N GLN A 31 2.42 1.05 3.07
CA GLN A 31 2.13 0.87 1.65
C GLN A 31 2.37 -0.57 1.21
N MET A 32 3.45 -1.17 1.67
CA MET A 32 3.81 -2.55 1.34
C MET A 32 2.81 -3.56 1.91
N ASP A 33 2.34 -3.34 3.15
CA ASP A 33 1.31 -4.17 3.78
C ASP A 33 -0.02 -4.07 3.00
N TYR A 34 -0.43 -2.85 2.63
CA TYR A 34 -1.63 -2.65 1.81
C TYR A 34 -1.53 -3.32 0.43
N ASP A 35 -0.37 -3.22 -0.22
CA ASP A 35 -0.15 -3.85 -1.52
C ASP A 35 -0.17 -5.39 -1.41
N LEU A 36 0.30 -5.94 -0.28
CA LEU A 36 0.23 -7.36 0.01
C LEU A 36 -1.21 -7.83 0.20
N ASP A 37 -2.00 -7.17 1.06
CA ASP A 37 -3.41 -7.51 1.30
C ASP A 37 -4.22 -7.49 -0.01
N VAL A 38 -4.03 -6.46 -0.84
CA VAL A 38 -4.70 -6.36 -2.14
C VAL A 38 -4.27 -7.47 -3.11
N ALA A 39 -3.00 -7.85 -3.08
CA ALA A 39 -2.48 -8.94 -3.91
C ALA A 39 -3.00 -10.31 -3.45
N GLU A 40 -3.14 -10.52 -2.14
CA GLU A 40 -3.73 -11.71 -1.54
C GLU A 40 -5.21 -11.83 -1.93
N ASP A 41 -6.01 -10.78 -1.74
CA ASP A 41 -7.42 -10.75 -2.16
C ASP A 41 -7.59 -11.07 -3.65
N ALA A 42 -6.76 -10.46 -4.50
CA ALA A 42 -6.81 -10.68 -5.95
C ALA A 42 -6.38 -12.11 -6.34
N LEU A 43 -5.46 -12.72 -5.59
CA LEU A 43 -5.03 -14.08 -5.82
C LEU A 43 -6.10 -15.09 -5.38
N ASP A 44 -6.73 -14.87 -4.24
CA ASP A 44 -7.82 -15.69 -3.71
C ASP A 44 -9.01 -15.73 -4.68
N ASP A 45 -9.40 -14.57 -5.22
CA ASP A 45 -10.45 -14.49 -6.25
C ASP A 45 -10.09 -15.27 -7.51
N ARG A 46 -8.82 -15.25 -7.93
CA ARG A 46 -8.33 -16.02 -9.10
C ARG A 46 -8.32 -17.51 -8.84
N ILE A 47 -7.89 -17.95 -7.65
CA ILE A 47 -7.88 -19.37 -7.28
C ILE A 47 -9.31 -19.91 -7.20
N ARG A 48 -10.23 -19.12 -6.63
CA ARG A 48 -11.64 -19.49 -6.51
C ARG A 48 -12.33 -19.62 -7.86
N LEU A 49 -12.01 -18.75 -8.82
CA LEU A 49 -12.55 -18.84 -10.18
C LEU A 49 -11.99 -20.02 -10.98
N ALA A 50 -10.71 -20.38 -10.77
CA ALA A 50 -10.06 -21.47 -11.49
C ALA A 50 -10.49 -22.88 -11.02
N SER A 51 -11.17 -22.97 -9.87
CA SER A 51 -11.66 -24.23 -9.28
C SER A 51 -13.14 -24.54 -9.61
N ARG A 52 -13.75 -23.88 -10.60
CA ARG A 52 -15.14 -24.10 -11.04
C ARG A 52 -15.21 -24.44 -12.53
#